data_AF-Q48852-F1
#
_entry.id   AF-Q48852-F1
#
_cell.length_a   1.000
_cell.length_b   1.000
_cell.length_c   1.000
_cell.angle_alpha   90.00
_cell.angle_beta   90.00
_cell.angle_gamma   90.00
#
_symmetry.space_group_name_H-M   'P 1'
#
loop_
_entity.id
_entity.type
_entity.pdbx_description
1 polymer ?
#
loop_
_entity_poly.entity_id
_entity_poly.type
_entity_poly.pdbx_seq_one_letter_code
_entity_poly.pdbx_strand_id
1 'polypeptide(L)'
;MRRTIAILPTFILITVFMYSLYLKAIHGIWINMFVFSLAGLGVYTPIILFIDSLTLAFRGEKGNDIRSKLFYSYFIIILVAIILLSLYLMTHN
;
A
#
# COMPACT_ATOMS: atom_id res chain seq x y z
N MET A 1 -12.87 -5.64 14.22
CA MET A 1 -11.59 -6.36 14.00
C MET A 1 -10.57 -5.88 15.02
N ARG A 2 -9.83 -6.77 15.70
CA ARG A 2 -8.71 -6.35 16.56
C ARG A 2 -7.66 -5.69 15.66
N ARG A 3 -7.23 -4.45 15.98
CA ARG A 3 -6.23 -3.68 15.22
C ARG A 3 -5.01 -4.51 14.82
N THR A 4 -4.61 -5.47 15.66
CA THR A 4 -3.53 -6.43 15.42
C THR A 4 -3.65 -7.22 14.12
N ILE A 5 -4.86 -7.63 13.73
CA ILE A 5 -5.10 -8.43 12.51
C ILE A 5 -4.96 -7.57 11.25
N ALA A 6 -5.30 -6.27 11.33
CA ALA A 6 -5.19 -5.33 10.21
C ALA A 6 -3.73 -4.88 9.94
N ILE A 7 -2.82 -5.04 10.89
CA ILE A 7 -1.42 -4.64 10.70
C ILE A 7 -0.58 -5.82 10.15
N LEU A 8 -1.09 -7.05 10.31
CA LEU A 8 -0.38 -8.26 9.92
C LEU A 8 0.00 -8.30 8.42
N PRO A 9 -0.87 -7.94 7.46
CA PRO A 9 -0.50 -7.91 6.05
C PRO A 9 0.55 -6.85 5.74
N THR A 10 0.51 -5.70 6.42
CA THR A 10 1.54 -4.65 6.28
C THR A 10 2.91 -5.15 6.73
N PHE A 11 2.98 -5.86 7.86
CA PHE A 11 4.25 -6.44 8.33
C PHE A 11 4.80 -7.47 7.35
N ILE A 12 3.94 -8.36 6.82
CA ILE A 12 4.35 -9.35 5.82
C ILE A 12 4.88 -8.66 4.55
N LEU A 13 4.19 -7.63 4.07
CA LEU A 13 4.62 -6.91 2.87
C LEU A 13 5.93 -6.14 3.09
N ILE A 14 6.14 -5.55 4.28
CA ILE A 14 7.41 -4.90 4.64
C ILE A 14 8.55 -5.91 4.67
N THR A 15 8.35 -7.11 5.25
CA THR A 15 9.42 -8.13 5.29
C THR A 15 9.76 -8.62 3.89
N VAL A 16 8.76 -8.82 3.02
CA VAL A 16 8.98 -9.18 1.60
C VAL A 16 9.70 -8.04 0.85
N PHE A 17 9.36 -6.78 1.13
CA PHE A 17 10.06 -5.63 0.55
C PHE A 17 11.54 -5.61 0.95
N MET A 18 11.83 -5.76 2.24
CA MET A 18 13.22 -5.82 2.75
C MET A 18 13.99 -7.01 2.16
N TYR A 19 13.34 -8.17 2.04
CA TYR A 19 13.94 -9.34 1.42
C TYR A 19 14.25 -9.12 -0.07
N SER A 20 13.37 -8.44 -0.80
CA SER A 20 13.63 -8.08 -2.20
C SER A 20 14.85 -7.16 -2.35
N LEU A 21 15.05 -6.20 -1.43
CA LEU A 21 16.23 -5.34 -1.43
C LEU A 21 17.51 -6.12 -1.12
N TYR A 22 17.44 -7.11 -0.23
CA TYR A 22 18.55 -8.02 0.01
C TYR A 22 18.89 -8.84 -1.24
N LEU A 23 17.90 -9.40 -1.94
CA LEU A 23 18.09 -10.10 -3.20
C LEU A 23 18.76 -9.20 -4.25
N LYS A 24 18.38 -7.92 -4.31
CA LYS A 24 19.03 -6.94 -5.20
C LYS A 24 20.52 -6.80 -4.88
N ALA A 25 20.87 -6.72 -3.60
CA ALA A 25 22.26 -6.55 -3.16
C ALA A 25 23.16 -7.74 -3.55
N ILE A 26 22.59 -8.96 -3.61
CA ILE A 26 23.31 -10.17 -4.03
C ILE A 26 23.12 -10.51 -5.52
N HIS A 27 22.59 -9.58 -6.33
CA HIS A 27 22.29 -9.76 -7.76
C HIS A 27 21.33 -10.94 -8.07
N GLY A 28 20.46 -11.29 -7.12
CA GLY A 28 19.41 -12.29 -7.29
C GLY A 28 18.16 -11.75 -7.99
N ILE A 29 17.17 -12.62 -8.24
CA ILE A 29 15.90 -12.25 -8.88
C ILE A 29 15.02 -11.46 -7.89
N TRP A 30 15.16 -10.14 -7.87
CA TRP A 30 14.54 -9.28 -6.87
C TRP A 30 13.27 -8.55 -7.34
N ILE A 31 13.17 -8.26 -8.65
CA ILE A 31 12.18 -7.31 -9.19
C ILE A 31 10.74 -7.77 -8.98
N ASN A 32 10.45 -9.07 -9.14
CA ASN A 32 9.08 -9.58 -8.92
C ASN A 32 8.64 -9.42 -7.45
N MET A 33 9.51 -9.75 -6.50
CA MET A 33 9.20 -9.60 -5.06
C MET A 33 9.13 -8.14 -4.64
N PHE A 34 9.99 -7.29 -5.22
CA PHE A 34 9.98 -5.84 -4.99
C PHE A 34 8.68 -5.21 -5.48
N VAL A 35 8.31 -5.49 -6.73
CA VAL A 35 7.08 -4.96 -7.33
C VAL A 35 5.84 -5.46 -6.59
N PHE A 36 5.80 -6.75 -6.25
CA PHE A 36 4.68 -7.33 -5.49
C PHE A 36 4.50 -6.66 -4.13
N SER A 37 5.58 -6.50 -3.37
CA SER A 37 5.52 -5.88 -2.04
C SER A 37 5.22 -4.39 -2.11
N LEU A 38 5.80 -3.66 -3.08
CA LEU A 38 5.55 -2.24 -3.30
C LEU A 38 4.08 -1.98 -3.71
N ALA A 39 3.57 -2.73 -4.69
CA ALA A 39 2.17 -2.63 -5.12
C ALA A 39 1.23 -3.06 -4.01
N GLY A 40 1.56 -4.13 -3.28
CA GLY A 40 0.80 -4.59 -2.12
C GLY A 40 0.69 -3.52 -1.04
N LEU A 41 1.80 -2.89 -0.63
CA LEU A 41 1.79 -1.80 0.35
C LEU A 41 1.01 -0.58 -0.15
N GLY A 42 1.17 -0.26 -1.44
CA GLY A 42 0.44 0.81 -2.10
C GLY A 42 -1.07 0.60 -2.05
N VAL A 43 -1.56 -0.59 -2.43
CA VAL A 43 -2.99 -0.93 -2.53
C VAL A 43 -3.61 -1.24 -1.16
N TYR A 44 -2.86 -1.83 -0.23
CA TYR A 44 -3.38 -2.18 1.09
C TYR A 44 -3.77 -0.95 1.91
N THR A 45 -3.02 0.14 1.75
CA THR A 45 -3.24 1.40 2.48
C THR A 45 -4.61 2.05 2.19
N PRO A 46 -5.02 2.32 0.93
CA PRO A 46 -6.34 2.86 0.63
C PRO A 46 -7.48 1.89 0.99
N ILE A 47 -7.26 0.57 0.93
CA ILE A 47 -8.27 -0.42 1.34
C ILE A 47 -8.58 -0.28 2.85
N ILE A 48 -7.54 -0.19 3.70
CA ILE A 48 -7.76 0.02 5.14
C ILE A 48 -8.46 1.34 5.41
N LEU A 49 -8.01 2.43 4.78
CA LEU A 49 -8.61 3.75 4.98
C LEU A 49 -10.08 3.76 4.52
N PHE A 50 -10.41 3.05 3.44
CA PHE A 50 -11.78 2.87 2.99
C PHE A 50 -12.63 2.08 4.00
N ILE A 51 -12.10 0.99 4.57
CA ILE A 51 -12.79 0.22 5.61
C ILE A 51 -13.01 1.06 6.87
N ASP A 52 -12.02 1.86 7.27
CA ASP A 52 -12.09 2.73 8.45
C ASP A 52 -13.13 3.85 8.25
N SER A 53 -13.12 4.50 7.09
CA SER A 53 -14.13 5.52 6.73
C SER A 53 -15.54 4.98 6.62
N LEU A 54 -15.74 3.77 6.07
CA LEU A 54 -17.04 3.09 6.10
C LEU A 54 -17.49 2.85 7.54
N THR A 55 -16.59 2.37 8.41
CA THR A 55 -16.89 2.11 9.82
C THR A 55 -17.31 3.38 10.56
N LEU A 56 -16.66 4.51 10.28
CA LEU A 56 -17.04 5.84 10.80
C LEU A 56 -18.41 6.28 10.28
N ALA A 57 -18.67 6.10 8.98
CA ALA A 57 -19.97 6.44 8.37
C ALA A 57 -21.12 5.61 8.96
N PHE A 58 -20.91 4.32 9.22
CA PHE A 58 -21.90 3.44 9.88
C PHE A 58 -22.20 3.87 11.32
N ARG A 59 -21.28 4.56 12.00
CA ARG A 59 -21.48 5.12 13.35
C ARG A 59 -22.20 6.47 13.35
N GLY A 60 -22.58 6.99 12.18
CA GLY A 60 -23.24 8.29 12.06
C GLY A 60 -22.30 9.48 12.19
N GLU A 61 -20.99 9.24 12.30
CA GLU A 61 -19.98 10.30 12.29
C GLU A 61 -19.81 10.78 10.84
N LYS A 62 -20.41 11.92 10.50
CA LYS A 62 -20.26 12.56 9.19
C LYS A 62 -18.83 13.09 9.04
N GLY A 63 -17.93 12.22 8.61
CA GLY A 63 -16.52 12.53 8.28
C GLY A 63 -16.35 13.36 7.00
N ASN A 64 -17.14 14.43 6.83
CA ASN A 64 -17.05 15.33 5.67
C ASN A 64 -16.07 16.48 5.96
N ASP A 65 -14.85 16.13 6.36
CA ASP A 65 -13.77 17.09 6.59
C ASP A 65 -12.93 17.23 5.31
N ILE A 66 -12.68 18.47 4.90
CA ILE A 66 -11.89 18.84 3.71
C ILE A 66 -10.47 18.26 3.80
N ARG A 67 -9.93 18.12 5.01
CA ARG A 67 -8.63 17.48 5.26
C ARG A 67 -8.62 16.02 4.81
N SER A 68 -9.68 15.28 5.08
CA SER A 68 -9.82 13.88 4.67
C SER A 68 -9.81 13.77 3.15
N LYS A 69 -10.54 14.65 2.46
CA LYS A 69 -10.63 14.68 1.00
C LYS A 69 -9.28 14.95 0.33
N LEU A 70 -8.49 15.89 0.86
CA LEU A 70 -7.13 16.17 0.39
C LEU A 70 -6.19 14.98 0.64
N PHE A 71 -6.29 14.37 1.81
CA PHE A 71 -5.50 13.18 2.17
C PHE A 71 -5.79 12.00 1.23
N TYR A 72 -7.05 11.71 0.93
CA TYR A 72 -7.43 10.67 -0.03
C TYR A 72 -6.94 10.96 -1.45
N SER A 73 -7.05 12.21 -1.91
CA SER A 73 -6.56 12.63 -3.23
C SER A 73 -5.05 12.42 -3.37
N TYR A 74 -4.27 12.84 -2.36
CA TYR A 74 -2.84 12.61 -2.30
C TYR A 74 -2.49 11.12 -2.34
N PHE A 75 -3.23 10.29 -1.61
CA PHE A 75 -3.05 8.84 -1.60
C PHE A 75 -3.32 8.20 -2.96
N ILE A 76 -4.34 8.66 -3.69
CA ILE A 76 -4.64 8.19 -5.05
C ILE A 76 -3.48 8.52 -6.00
N ILE A 77 -2.91 9.72 -5.92
CA ILE A 77 -1.77 10.11 -6.75
C ILE A 77 -0.56 9.22 -6.47
N ILE A 78 -0.25 8.97 -5.19
CA ILE A 78 0.82 8.05 -4.81
C ILE A 78 0.56 6.64 -5.35
N LEU A 79 -0.68 6.14 -5.21
CA LEU A 79 -1.05 4.81 -5.70
C LEU A 79 -0.80 4.68 -7.20
N VAL A 80 -1.23 5.66 -7.98
CA VAL A 80 -1.01 5.69 -9.43
C VAL A 80 0.49 5.71 -9.74
N ALA A 81 1.28 6.53 -9.03
CA ALA A 81 2.72 6.57 -9.20
C ALA A 81 3.39 5.22 -8.89
N ILE A 82 2.96 4.52 -7.82
CA ILE A 82 3.45 3.19 -7.45
C ILE A 82 3.11 2.16 -8.52
N ILE A 83 1.90 2.20 -9.10
CA ILE A 83 1.49 1.30 -10.18
C ILE A 83 2.34 1.55 -11.43
N LEU A 84 2.54 2.81 -11.82
CA LEU A 84 3.38 3.16 -12.97
C LEU A 84 4.83 2.72 -12.76
N LEU A 85 5.38 2.94 -11.57
CA LEU A 85 6.74 2.48 -11.21
C LEU A 85 6.84 0.95 -11.28
N SER A 86 5.82 0.24 -10.79
CA SER A 86 5.74 -1.21 -10.82
C SER A 86 5.75 -1.76 -12.25
N LEU A 87 4.93 -1.19 -13.13
CA LEU A 87 4.87 -1.56 -14.55
C LEU A 87 6.18 -1.25 -15.26
N TYR A 88 6.80 -0.10 -14.96
CA TYR A 88 8.09 0.28 -15.52
C TYR A 88 9.17 -0.74 -15.15
N LEU A 89 9.28 -1.08 -13.86
CA LEU A 89 10.25 -2.05 -13.35
C LEU A 89 10.05 -3.45 -13.93
N MET A 90 8.80 -3.89 -14.11
CA MET A 90 8.53 -5.20 -14.73
C MET A 90 8.87 -5.23 -16.22
N THR A 91 8.70 -4.11 -16.92
CA THR A 91 8.97 -4.03 -18.37
C THR A 91 10.46 -3.89 -18.70
N HIS A 92 11.26 -3.32 -17.79
CA HIS A 92 12.69 -3.03 -17.99
C HIS A 92 13.62 -3.97 -17.20
N ASN A 93 13.11 -5.11 -16.73
CA ASN A 93 13.86 -6.18 -16.07
C ASN A 93 14.19 -7.30 -17.05
#